data_AF-B8MMF8-F1
#
_entry.id   AF-B8MMF8-F1
#
_cell.length_a   1.000
_cell.length_b   1.000
_cell.length_c   1.000
_cell.angle_alpha   90.00
_cell.angle_beta   90.00
_cell.angle_gamma   90.00
#
_symmetry.space_group_name_H-M   'P 1'
#
loop_
_entity.id
_entity.type
_entity.pdbx_description
1 polymer ?
#
loop_
_entity_poly.entity_id
_entity_poly.type
_entity_poly.pdbx_seq_one_letter_code
_entity_poly.pdbx_strand_id
1 'polypeptide(L)'
;MSTETESNYFNSYPPPKALQRHEALTRAFVQLQLEQNRRVVLVTSGGTTVPLENQTVRFIDNFSAGTRGASSAEQFLENGYAVIFLHRQFSLLPYSRHYSHSTNCFLDFMDEDPVTSSIVVRKEYQSSMRDVLRKYRYAKQNNLLLVLPFTTVTEYMFELRSLAHLMKPLGANALFYLAAAVSDFFIPRDRMAEHKIQSSEIPAHIGQHQPIQDDEVYTGYNEDQPGDVEKTEYKSKKLVIDLDPVPKFLHRLVDGWAPEGSMIVSFKLETDPTLLVYKARTSLQRYAHHLVIGNLLSTRKWEVVFVTPEEPHERWIRVPKSKRSKSISGSENQIGLAEKILHDQEHPDQPEEQQKEEKGESRGENEEGGGGVEIESLIIPELVKLHSKRIASRSTT
;
A
#
# COMPACT_ATOMS: atom_id res chain seq x y z
N MET A 1 -23.46 -5.72 -1.09
CA MET A 1 -23.23 -6.20 0.29
C MET A 1 -24.16 -5.41 1.19
N SER A 2 -24.87 -6.05 2.11
CA SER A 2 -25.78 -5.36 3.03
C SER A 2 -24.98 -4.62 4.12
N THR A 3 -25.57 -3.55 4.67
CA THR A 3 -25.11 -2.86 5.90
C THR A 3 -24.82 -3.80 7.04
N GLU A 4 -25.57 -4.90 7.13
CA GLU A 4 -25.44 -5.92 8.16
C GLU A 4 -24.08 -6.63 8.16
N THR A 5 -23.54 -7.01 7.00
CA THR A 5 -22.23 -7.72 6.94
C THR A 5 -21.08 -6.84 7.44
N GLU A 6 -21.16 -5.53 7.20
CA GLU A 6 -20.18 -4.55 7.69
C GLU A 6 -20.31 -4.33 9.20
N SER A 7 -21.53 -4.07 9.67
CA SER A 7 -21.81 -3.93 11.10
C SER A 7 -21.35 -5.19 11.84
N ASN A 8 -21.58 -6.37 11.29
CA ASN A 8 -21.10 -7.62 11.85
C ASN A 8 -19.58 -7.66 11.96
N TYR A 9 -18.82 -7.24 10.93
CA TYR A 9 -17.35 -7.19 11.02
C TYR A 9 -16.87 -6.30 12.17
N PHE A 10 -17.33 -5.05 12.26
CA PHE A 10 -16.86 -4.14 13.33
C PHE A 10 -17.42 -4.48 14.71
N ASN A 11 -18.53 -5.22 14.79
CA ASN A 11 -19.11 -5.68 16.06
C ASN A 11 -18.44 -6.96 16.57
N SER A 12 -17.95 -7.83 15.68
CA SER A 12 -17.27 -9.08 16.04
C SER A 12 -15.81 -8.88 16.48
N TYR A 13 -15.22 -7.72 16.18
CA TYR A 13 -13.84 -7.39 16.54
C TYR A 13 -13.78 -6.21 17.52
N PRO A 14 -12.89 -6.25 18.53
CA PRO A 14 -12.70 -5.13 19.43
C PRO A 14 -11.92 -4.02 18.69
N PRO A 15 -12.21 -2.74 18.98
CA PRO A 15 -11.44 -1.66 18.41
C PRO A 15 -9.97 -1.73 18.87
N PRO A 16 -9.01 -1.36 17.99
CA PRO A 16 -7.60 -1.29 18.36
C PRO A 16 -7.34 -0.36 19.54
N LYS A 17 -6.39 -0.72 20.41
CA LYS A 17 -6.02 0.09 21.58
C LYS A 17 -5.55 1.51 21.21
N ALA A 18 -4.89 1.65 20.05
CA ALA A 18 -4.37 2.93 19.58
C ALA A 18 -5.43 3.83 18.93
N LEU A 19 -6.61 3.28 18.58
CA LEU A 19 -7.61 3.97 17.74
C LEU A 19 -8.03 5.31 18.35
N GLN A 20 -8.41 5.34 19.63
CA GLN A 20 -8.87 6.57 20.28
C GLN A 20 -7.79 7.69 20.27
N ARG A 21 -6.51 7.32 20.41
CA ARG A 21 -5.41 8.27 20.32
C ARG A 21 -5.25 8.77 18.89
N HIS A 22 -5.30 7.88 17.91
CA HIS A 22 -5.21 8.24 16.49
C HIS A 22 -6.37 9.14 16.06
N GLU A 23 -7.59 8.91 16.57
CA GLU A 23 -8.75 9.76 16.34
C GLU A 23 -8.55 11.18 16.88
N ALA A 24 -8.04 11.31 18.11
CA ALA A 24 -7.77 12.61 18.71
C ALA A 24 -6.71 13.39 17.92
N LEU A 25 -5.61 12.74 17.53
CA LEU A 25 -4.55 13.33 16.72
C LEU A 25 -5.07 13.75 15.34
N THR A 26 -5.87 12.91 14.71
CA THR A 26 -6.45 13.18 13.39
C THR A 26 -7.45 14.33 13.45
N ARG A 27 -8.29 14.39 14.48
CA ARG A 27 -9.25 15.48 14.66
C ARG A 27 -8.54 16.83 14.77
N ALA A 28 -7.51 16.92 15.61
CA ALA A 28 -6.71 18.14 15.77
C ALA A 28 -5.98 18.51 14.46
N PHE A 29 -5.42 17.51 13.77
CA PHE A 29 -4.75 17.72 12.48
C PHE A 29 -5.71 18.24 11.42
N VAL A 30 -6.85 17.58 11.21
CA VAL A 30 -7.87 17.98 10.24
C VAL A 30 -8.40 19.38 10.55
N GLN A 31 -8.68 19.69 11.81
CA GLN A 31 -9.11 21.03 12.22
C GLN A 31 -8.10 22.11 11.82
N LEU A 32 -6.82 21.91 12.12
CA LEU A 32 -5.77 22.84 11.72
C LEU A 32 -5.71 23.05 10.21
N GLN A 33 -5.84 21.98 9.41
CA GLN A 33 -5.78 22.09 7.96
C GLN A 33 -7.03 22.75 7.35
N LEU A 34 -8.19 22.57 7.98
CA LEU A 34 -9.42 23.28 7.60
C LEU A 34 -9.28 24.78 7.78
N GLU A 35 -8.73 25.23 8.91
CA GLU A 35 -8.48 26.65 9.20
C GLU A 35 -7.51 27.27 8.18
N GLN A 36 -6.58 26.47 7.66
CA GLN A 36 -5.64 26.88 6.60
C GLN A 36 -6.18 26.73 5.17
N ASN A 37 -7.41 26.25 5.00
CA ASN A 37 -8.00 25.88 3.71
C ASN A 37 -7.07 24.98 2.86
N ARG A 38 -6.39 24.04 3.52
CA ARG A 38 -5.39 23.17 2.89
C ARG A 38 -6.02 21.85 2.43
N ARG A 39 -5.57 21.35 1.28
CA ARG A 39 -5.91 20.00 0.82
C ARG A 39 -5.23 18.95 1.69
N VAL A 40 -5.97 17.91 2.05
CA VAL A 40 -5.47 16.82 2.90
C VAL A 40 -5.59 15.50 2.16
N VAL A 41 -4.51 14.73 2.16
CA VAL A 41 -4.50 13.36 1.62
C VAL A 41 -4.30 12.34 2.74
N LEU A 42 -5.13 11.29 2.74
CA LEU A 42 -4.87 10.06 3.47
C LEU A 42 -4.10 9.10 2.56
N VAL A 43 -2.82 8.90 2.85
CA VAL A 43 -1.98 7.90 2.18
C VAL A 43 -1.96 6.64 3.04
N THR A 44 -2.38 5.51 2.47
CA THR A 44 -2.17 4.20 3.10
C THR A 44 -0.93 3.52 2.51
N SER A 45 -0.08 2.92 3.34
CA SER A 45 1.21 2.36 2.90
C SER A 45 1.61 1.09 3.66
N GLY A 46 2.33 0.19 2.99
CA GLY A 46 2.79 -1.08 3.56
C GLY A 46 1.75 -2.19 3.53
N GLY A 47 2.13 -3.37 4.05
CA GLY A 47 1.29 -4.57 4.06
C GLY A 47 0.50 -4.75 5.34
N THR A 48 -0.71 -5.32 5.26
CA THR A 48 -1.44 -5.80 6.44
C THR A 48 -1.07 -7.25 6.77
N THR A 49 -1.11 -7.59 8.05
CA THR A 49 -1.02 -8.99 8.50
C THR A 49 -2.38 -9.58 8.86
N VAL A 50 -2.47 -10.90 8.77
CA VAL A 50 -3.58 -11.71 9.29
C VAL A 50 -3.01 -12.64 10.34
N PRO A 51 -3.25 -12.37 11.64
CA PRO A 51 -2.92 -13.30 12.71
C PRO A 51 -3.58 -14.66 12.51
N LEU A 52 -2.82 -15.74 12.77
CA LEU A 52 -3.38 -17.10 12.81
C LEU A 52 -3.92 -17.47 14.20
N GLU A 53 -3.43 -16.79 15.23
CA GLU A 53 -3.77 -17.02 16.64
C GLU A 53 -4.01 -15.67 17.37
N ASN A 54 -4.90 -15.64 18.39
CA ASN A 54 -5.13 -14.44 19.21
C ASN A 54 -3.86 -14.03 19.96
N GLN A 55 -3.15 -14.99 20.54
CA GLN A 55 -1.78 -14.83 21.03
C GLN A 55 -0.82 -15.13 19.88
N THR A 56 -0.75 -14.16 18.97
CA THR A 56 -0.13 -14.31 17.66
C THR A 56 1.33 -14.73 17.76
N VAL A 57 1.63 -15.89 17.18
CA VAL A 57 3.01 -16.34 16.92
C VAL A 57 3.27 -16.36 15.43
N ARG A 58 2.25 -16.65 14.63
CA ARG A 58 2.32 -16.71 13.17
C ARG A 58 1.26 -15.81 12.54
N PHE A 59 1.57 -15.31 11.36
CA PHE A 59 0.66 -14.48 10.58
C PHE A 59 0.93 -14.62 9.09
N ILE A 60 -0.08 -14.35 8.28
CA ILE A 60 0.05 -14.15 6.83
C ILE A 60 0.36 -12.66 6.62
N ASP A 61 1.29 -12.33 5.72
CA ASP A 61 1.67 -10.95 5.42
C ASP A 61 1.54 -10.67 3.92
N ASN A 62 0.98 -9.53 3.58
CA ASN A 62 0.93 -9.02 2.22
C ASN A 62 2.21 -8.20 1.94
N PHE A 63 3.06 -8.69 1.04
CA PHE A 63 4.34 -8.04 0.77
C PHE A 63 4.18 -6.59 0.28
N SER A 64 4.66 -5.64 1.08
CA SER A 64 4.85 -4.24 0.67
C SER A 64 5.82 -3.53 1.60
N ALA A 65 6.99 -3.14 1.07
CA ALA A 65 7.97 -2.34 1.80
C ALA A 65 7.47 -0.92 2.13
N GLY A 66 6.44 -0.43 1.43
CA GLY A 66 5.91 0.92 1.62
C GLY A 66 6.59 2.02 0.77
N THR A 67 7.45 1.66 -0.20
CA THR A 67 8.17 2.63 -1.05
C THR A 67 7.23 3.59 -1.77
N ARG A 68 6.20 3.04 -2.44
CA ARG A 68 5.18 3.81 -3.17
C ARG A 68 4.53 4.84 -2.27
N GLY A 69 4.00 4.40 -1.13
CA GLY A 69 3.31 5.29 -0.20
C GLY A 69 4.25 6.36 0.36
N ALA A 70 5.44 5.97 0.83
CA ALA A 70 6.40 6.89 1.43
C ALA A 70 6.92 7.95 0.44
N SER A 71 7.28 7.56 -0.79
CA SER A 71 7.69 8.49 -1.85
C SER A 71 6.51 9.38 -2.29
N SER A 72 5.31 8.81 -2.43
CA SER A 72 4.10 9.59 -2.77
C SER A 72 3.78 10.66 -1.72
N ALA A 73 3.94 10.34 -0.43
CA ALA A 73 3.75 11.31 0.64
C ALA A 73 4.73 12.48 0.58
N GLU A 74 6.01 12.24 0.26
CA GLU A 74 7.00 13.30 0.03
C GLU A 74 6.55 14.21 -1.13
N GLN A 75 6.12 13.60 -2.23
CA GLN A 75 5.64 14.33 -3.40
C GLN A 75 4.34 15.11 -3.14
N PHE A 76 3.41 14.58 -2.34
CA PHE A 76 2.20 15.32 -1.94
C PHE A 76 2.54 16.54 -1.09
N LEU A 77 3.47 16.40 -0.12
CA LEU A 77 3.95 17.51 0.70
C LEU A 77 4.60 18.60 -0.16
N GLU A 78 5.41 18.22 -1.15
CA GLU A 78 6.01 19.15 -2.12
C GLU A 78 4.97 19.88 -2.99
N ASN A 79 3.83 19.24 -3.25
CA ASN A 79 2.71 19.82 -3.98
C ASN A 79 1.66 20.52 -3.06
N GLY A 80 2.04 20.86 -1.82
CA GLY A 80 1.27 21.72 -0.93
C GLY A 80 0.17 21.03 -0.11
N TYR A 81 0.06 19.71 -0.17
CA TYR A 81 -0.89 18.94 0.64
C TYR A 81 -0.38 18.80 2.08
N ALA A 82 -1.32 18.65 3.01
CA ALA A 82 -1.06 17.99 4.27
C ALA A 82 -1.35 16.48 4.13
N VAL A 83 -0.54 15.65 4.78
CA VAL A 83 -0.56 14.20 4.62
C VAL A 83 -0.86 13.52 5.96
N ILE A 84 -1.91 12.70 5.98
CA ILE A 84 -2.11 11.66 6.98
C ILE A 84 -1.52 10.37 6.39
N PHE A 85 -0.47 9.86 7.02
CA PHE A 85 0.29 8.69 6.58
C PHE A 85 -0.05 7.49 7.47
N LEU A 86 -1.08 6.73 7.07
CA LEU A 86 -1.48 5.48 7.72
C LEU A 86 -0.61 4.35 7.16
N HIS A 87 0.27 3.77 7.98
CA HIS A 87 1.32 2.89 7.47
C HIS A 87 1.52 1.63 8.31
N ARG A 88 2.01 0.56 7.68
CA ARG A 88 2.47 -0.63 8.39
C ARG A 88 3.61 -0.27 9.33
N GLN A 89 3.49 -0.61 10.60
CA GLN A 89 4.56 -0.40 11.59
C GLN A 89 5.87 -1.00 11.08
N PHE A 90 6.95 -0.22 11.18
CA PHE A 90 8.30 -0.55 10.69
C PHE A 90 8.46 -0.64 9.16
N SER A 91 7.43 -0.32 8.37
CA SER A 91 7.60 -0.09 6.93
C SER A 91 8.24 1.28 6.65
N LEU A 92 8.51 1.55 5.37
CA LEU A 92 9.11 2.81 4.95
C LEU A 92 8.25 4.02 5.33
N LEU A 93 8.92 5.01 5.93
CA LEU A 93 8.36 6.29 6.28
C LEU A 93 8.86 7.39 5.34
N PRO A 94 8.05 8.44 5.05
CA PRO A 94 8.49 9.59 4.27
C PRO A 94 9.76 10.19 4.87
N TYR A 95 10.72 10.55 4.02
CA TYR A 95 12.06 11.05 4.34
C TYR A 95 13.01 10.03 4.99
N SER A 96 12.55 9.23 5.96
CA SER A 96 13.39 8.20 6.60
C SER A 96 13.78 7.07 5.64
N ARG A 97 12.93 6.80 4.64
CA ARG A 97 13.12 5.72 3.65
C ARG A 97 14.44 5.77 2.88
N HIS A 98 15.06 6.95 2.78
CA HIS A 98 16.34 7.14 2.11
C HIS A 98 17.49 6.46 2.88
N TYR A 99 17.27 6.08 4.15
CA TYR A 99 18.30 5.54 5.05
C TYR A 99 17.89 4.27 5.80
N SER A 100 16.59 3.94 5.86
CA SER A 100 16.09 2.82 6.70
C SER A 100 16.10 1.44 6.03
N HIS A 101 16.28 1.39 4.71
CA HIS A 101 16.39 0.14 3.93
C HIS A 101 17.65 0.11 3.06
N SER A 102 18.60 1.01 3.30
CA SER A 102 19.94 0.83 2.76
C SER A 102 20.54 -0.46 3.34
N THR A 103 21.35 -1.16 2.55
CA THR A 103 22.27 -2.18 3.05
C THR A 103 23.17 -1.66 4.17
N ASN A 104 23.34 -0.33 4.22
CA ASN A 104 24.11 0.40 5.21
C ASN A 104 23.27 0.61 6.48
N CYS A 105 23.87 0.33 7.62
CA CYS A 105 23.37 0.65 8.95
C CYS A 105 23.32 2.17 9.15
N PHE A 106 22.47 2.64 10.07
CA PHE A 106 22.42 4.07 10.46
C PHE A 106 23.80 4.64 10.82
N LEU A 107 24.64 3.86 11.51
CA LEU A 107 25.97 4.29 11.93
C LEU A 107 26.95 4.43 10.76
N ASP A 108 26.69 3.81 9.61
CA ASP A 108 27.56 3.93 8.43
C ASP A 108 27.47 5.33 7.80
N PHE A 109 26.43 6.10 8.10
CA PHE A 109 26.30 7.49 7.67
C PHE A 109 27.06 8.48 8.55
N MET A 110 27.54 8.03 9.72
CA MET A 110 28.17 8.87 10.73
C MET A 110 29.70 8.80 10.67
N ASP A 111 30.33 9.87 11.13
CA ASP A 111 31.77 10.03 11.30
C ASP A 111 32.04 10.89 12.55
N GLU A 112 33.27 10.89 13.03
CA GLU A 112 33.71 11.80 14.10
C GLU A 112 34.47 12.98 13.49
N ASP A 113 34.07 14.20 13.83
CA ASP A 113 34.81 15.40 13.43
C ASP A 113 36.16 15.44 14.16
N PRO A 114 37.30 15.47 13.43
CA PRO A 114 38.62 15.30 14.04
C PRO A 114 39.07 16.50 14.88
N VAL A 115 38.36 17.63 14.81
CA VAL A 115 38.70 18.86 15.55
C VAL A 115 37.82 19.00 16.79
N THR A 116 36.53 18.71 16.65
CA THR A 116 35.53 18.94 17.69
C THR A 116 35.13 17.68 18.46
N SER A 117 35.54 16.49 18.00
CA SER A 117 35.07 15.19 18.51
C SER A 117 33.54 15.07 18.54
N SER A 118 32.87 15.81 17.66
CA SER A 118 31.41 15.77 17.52
C SER A 118 31.02 14.77 16.43
N ILE A 119 29.87 14.11 16.61
CA ILE A 119 29.34 13.20 15.59
C ILE A 119 28.81 14.02 14.42
N VAL A 120 29.30 13.74 13.22
CA VAL A 120 28.91 14.39 11.97
C VAL A 120 28.47 13.35 10.93
N VAL A 121 27.77 13.82 9.89
CA VAL A 121 27.44 12.98 8.73
C VAL A 121 28.64 12.93 7.80
N ARG A 122 28.99 11.75 7.28
CA ARG A 122 30.06 11.57 6.30
C ARG A 122 29.87 12.46 5.07
N LYS A 123 30.98 13.02 4.57
CA LYS A 123 30.98 14.05 3.52
C LYS A 123 30.16 13.66 2.28
N GLU A 124 30.25 12.40 1.86
CA GLU A 124 29.53 11.86 0.69
C GLU A 124 28.00 11.90 0.82
N TYR A 125 27.45 11.82 2.04
CA TYR A 125 26.00 11.86 2.28
C TYR A 125 25.48 13.24 2.69
N GLN A 126 26.36 14.18 3.05
CA GLN A 126 25.96 15.45 3.65
C GLN A 126 24.97 16.27 2.80
N SER A 127 25.19 16.36 1.48
CA SER A 127 24.32 17.13 0.58
C SER A 127 22.91 16.55 0.55
N SER A 128 22.80 15.27 0.21
CA SER A 128 21.54 14.53 0.13
C SER A 128 20.80 14.51 1.47
N MET A 129 21.49 14.20 2.58
CA MET A 129 20.89 14.19 3.91
C MET A 129 20.42 15.56 4.37
N ARG A 130 21.14 16.63 4.02
CA ARG A 130 20.74 18.00 4.34
C ARG A 130 19.43 18.37 3.64
N ASP A 131 19.27 18.01 2.37
CA ASP A 131 18.06 18.33 1.61
C ASP A 131 16.85 17.56 2.12
N VAL A 132 17.00 16.26 2.39
CA VAL A 132 15.96 15.43 3.01
C VAL A 132 15.60 15.96 4.41
N LEU A 133 16.59 16.32 5.23
CA LEU A 133 16.37 16.88 6.57
C LEU A 133 15.61 18.20 6.53
N ARG A 134 15.94 19.09 5.57
CA ARG A 134 15.22 20.36 5.39
C ARG A 134 13.75 20.13 5.07
N LYS A 135 13.44 19.23 4.13
CA LYS A 135 12.06 18.87 3.77
C LYS A 135 11.31 18.26 4.96
N TYR A 136 11.94 17.33 5.67
CA TYR A 136 11.35 16.72 6.88
C TYR A 136 11.06 17.76 7.97
N ARG A 137 12.02 18.64 8.27
CA ARG A 137 11.84 19.71 9.27
C ARG A 137 10.74 20.67 8.86
N TYR A 138 10.68 21.06 7.59
CA TYR A 138 9.61 21.90 7.07
C TYR A 138 8.23 21.25 7.27
N ALA A 139 8.08 19.97 6.92
CA ALA A 139 6.83 19.25 7.12
C ALA A 139 6.42 19.17 8.60
N LYS A 140 7.38 18.97 9.51
CA LYS A 140 7.13 18.92 10.95
C LYS A 140 6.79 20.28 11.55
N GLN A 141 7.56 21.32 11.25
CA GLN A 141 7.36 22.67 11.78
C GLN A 141 6.02 23.27 11.36
N ASN A 142 5.55 22.94 10.14
CA ASN A 142 4.28 23.42 9.60
C ASN A 142 3.11 22.45 9.88
N ASN A 143 3.31 21.41 10.70
CA ASN A 143 2.30 20.39 11.00
C ASN A 143 1.62 19.79 9.75
N LEU A 144 2.41 19.48 8.72
CA LEU A 144 1.92 18.97 7.43
C LEU A 144 1.89 17.45 7.35
N LEU A 145 2.53 16.74 8.28
CA LEU A 145 2.65 15.27 8.23
C LEU A 145 2.26 14.63 9.56
N LEU A 146 1.12 13.92 9.56
CA LEU A 146 0.67 13.04 10.64
C LEU A 146 0.98 11.59 10.27
N VAL A 147 1.66 10.85 11.15
CA VAL A 147 2.08 9.45 10.90
C VAL A 147 1.37 8.55 11.90
N LEU A 148 0.59 7.57 11.40
CA LEU A 148 -0.22 6.65 12.19
C LEU A 148 0.13 5.21 11.83
N PRO A 149 0.59 4.36 12.76
CA PRO A 149 0.93 2.97 12.47
C PRO A 149 -0.30 2.04 12.53
N PHE A 150 -0.28 0.98 11.73
CA PHE A 150 -1.11 -0.23 11.86
C PHE A 150 -0.25 -1.47 11.64
N THR A 151 -0.74 -2.65 11.99
CA THR A 151 -0.10 -3.93 11.67
C THR A 151 -1.08 -4.89 11.01
N THR A 152 -2.21 -5.15 11.65
CA THR A 152 -3.17 -6.15 11.17
C THR A 152 -4.19 -5.57 10.19
N VAL A 153 -4.83 -6.44 9.40
CA VAL A 153 -5.94 -6.05 8.53
C VAL A 153 -7.11 -5.44 9.34
N THR A 154 -7.39 -5.98 10.53
CA THR A 154 -8.43 -5.45 11.42
C THR A 154 -8.10 -4.04 11.87
N GLU A 155 -6.87 -3.78 12.34
CA GLU A 155 -6.43 -2.43 12.70
C GLU A 155 -6.58 -1.47 11.53
N TYR A 156 -6.08 -1.86 10.35
CA TYR A 156 -6.19 -1.07 9.14
C TYR A 156 -7.65 -0.71 8.80
N MET A 157 -8.60 -1.65 8.96
CA MET A 157 -10.02 -1.40 8.71
C MET A 157 -10.64 -0.40 9.69
N PHE A 158 -10.35 -0.53 11.00
CA PHE A 158 -10.84 0.40 12.01
C PHE A 158 -10.27 1.80 11.80
N GLU A 159 -8.97 1.90 11.55
CA GLU A 159 -8.28 3.16 11.27
C GLU A 159 -8.85 3.81 10.00
N LEU A 160 -8.90 3.09 8.88
CA LEU A 160 -9.41 3.63 7.61
C LEU A 160 -10.84 4.16 7.77
N ARG A 161 -11.72 3.39 8.42
CA ARG A 161 -13.09 3.81 8.69
C ARG A 161 -13.13 5.08 9.52
N SER A 162 -12.42 5.13 10.65
CA SER A 162 -12.47 6.27 11.56
C SER A 162 -11.87 7.54 10.93
N LEU A 163 -10.69 7.41 10.31
CA LEU A 163 -10.03 8.52 9.61
C LEU A 163 -10.91 9.09 8.49
N ALA A 164 -11.58 8.24 7.70
CA ALA A 164 -12.48 8.68 6.65
C ALA A 164 -13.63 9.56 7.20
N HIS A 165 -14.22 9.15 8.34
CA HIS A 165 -15.26 9.93 9.01
C HIS A 165 -14.73 11.25 9.58
N LEU A 166 -13.55 11.25 10.18
CA LEU A 166 -12.93 12.46 10.73
C LEU A 166 -12.52 13.47 9.65
N MET A 167 -12.25 13.00 8.44
CA MET A 167 -11.95 13.86 7.30
C MET A 167 -13.20 14.50 6.68
N LYS A 168 -14.43 14.12 7.06
CA LYS A 168 -15.68 14.63 6.45
C LYS A 168 -15.77 16.15 6.30
N PRO A 169 -15.32 16.96 7.27
CA PRO A 169 -15.40 18.42 7.13
C PRO A 169 -14.54 19.00 5.99
N LEU A 170 -13.56 18.25 5.46
CA LEU A 170 -12.72 18.69 4.34
C LEU A 170 -13.46 18.67 3.00
N GLY A 171 -14.54 17.90 2.88
CA GLY A 171 -15.31 17.77 1.63
C GLY A 171 -14.43 17.45 0.42
N ALA A 172 -14.56 18.25 -0.64
CA ALA A 172 -13.79 18.09 -1.88
C ALA A 172 -12.27 18.33 -1.72
N ASN A 173 -11.80 18.93 -0.62
CA ASN A 173 -10.35 19.10 -0.38
C ASN A 173 -9.67 17.82 0.14
N ALA A 174 -10.43 16.77 0.42
CA ALA A 174 -9.90 15.48 0.84
C ALA A 174 -9.57 14.55 -0.34
N LEU A 175 -8.43 13.87 -0.25
CA LEU A 175 -8.02 12.81 -1.17
C LEU A 175 -7.67 11.53 -0.40
N PHE A 176 -8.09 10.38 -0.92
CA PHE A 176 -7.68 9.06 -0.43
C PHE A 176 -6.75 8.42 -1.45
N TYR A 177 -5.54 8.09 -1.03
CA TYR A 177 -4.51 7.45 -1.83
C TYR A 177 -4.18 6.09 -1.20
N LEU A 178 -4.89 5.06 -1.65
CA LEU A 178 -4.95 3.75 -0.99
C LEU A 178 -3.88 2.79 -1.53
N ALA A 179 -2.62 3.01 -1.16
CA ALA A 179 -1.47 2.24 -1.66
C ALA A 179 -1.03 1.08 -0.72
N ALA A 180 -1.77 0.82 0.37
CA ALA A 180 -1.52 -0.33 1.23
C ALA A 180 -1.85 -1.66 0.52
N ALA A 181 -1.04 -2.68 0.76
CA ALA A 181 -1.31 -4.05 0.33
C ALA A 181 -2.19 -4.73 1.39
N VAL A 182 -3.51 -4.60 1.20
CA VAL A 182 -4.52 -5.13 2.13
C VAL A 182 -4.77 -6.61 1.84
N SER A 183 -4.85 -7.41 2.89
CA SER A 183 -5.15 -8.84 2.80
C SER A 183 -6.54 -9.06 2.21
N ASP A 184 -6.64 -9.96 1.23
CA ASP A 184 -7.91 -10.33 0.60
C ASP A 184 -8.69 -11.37 1.42
N PHE A 185 -8.00 -12.08 2.31
CA PHE A 185 -8.53 -13.13 3.16
C PHE A 185 -8.13 -12.92 4.61
N PHE A 186 -8.92 -13.41 5.57
CA PHE A 186 -8.68 -13.30 7.02
C PHE A 186 -9.30 -14.48 7.79
N ILE A 187 -8.97 -14.62 9.07
CA ILE A 187 -9.59 -15.60 9.97
C ILE A 187 -10.56 -14.87 10.91
N PRO A 188 -11.87 -15.21 10.89
CA PRO A 188 -12.84 -14.74 11.87
C PRO A 188 -12.38 -14.99 13.30
N ARG A 189 -12.58 -14.01 14.19
CA ARG A 189 -12.06 -14.06 15.57
C ARG A 189 -12.60 -15.25 16.35
N ASP A 190 -13.85 -15.58 16.14
CA ASP A 190 -14.56 -16.72 16.73
C ASP A 190 -13.99 -18.07 16.31
N ARG A 191 -13.32 -18.14 15.15
CA ARG A 191 -12.61 -19.34 14.65
C ARG A 191 -11.11 -19.31 14.89
N MET A 192 -10.57 -18.25 15.51
CA MET A 192 -9.13 -18.10 15.72
C MET A 192 -8.68 -18.84 16.97
N ALA A 193 -7.61 -19.63 16.87
CA ALA A 193 -7.01 -20.30 18.02
C ALA A 193 -6.49 -19.28 19.04
N GLU A 194 -6.73 -19.51 20.34
CA GLU A 194 -6.25 -18.59 21.38
C GLU A 194 -4.72 -18.60 21.48
N HIS A 195 -4.12 -19.79 21.39
CA HIS A 195 -2.69 -20.02 21.55
C HIS A 195 -2.05 -20.61 20.27
N LYS A 196 -0.71 -20.57 20.21
CA LYS A 196 0.11 -21.14 19.14
C LYS A 196 -0.42 -22.50 18.67
N ILE A 197 -0.70 -22.63 17.38
CA ILE A 197 -1.08 -23.90 16.76
C ILE A 197 0.11 -24.88 16.85
N GLN A 198 -0.13 -26.06 17.40
CA GLN A 198 0.91 -27.06 17.69
C GLN A 198 1.13 -28.02 16.51
N SER A 199 2.38 -28.42 16.27
CA SER A 199 2.75 -29.32 15.16
C SER A 199 2.81 -30.80 15.55
N SER A 200 2.97 -31.15 16.83
CA SER A 200 2.92 -32.51 17.43
C SER A 200 3.15 -32.44 18.95
N GLU A 201 2.63 -33.43 19.69
CA GLU A 201 2.88 -33.74 21.12
C GLU A 201 2.45 -32.67 22.14
N ILE A 202 1.14 -32.60 22.38
CA ILE A 202 0.65 -32.20 23.71
C ILE A 202 0.56 -33.50 24.53
N PRO A 203 1.27 -33.62 25.65
CA PRO A 203 1.09 -34.77 26.54
C PRO A 203 -0.38 -34.94 26.93
N ALA A 204 -0.88 -36.17 26.94
CA ALA A 204 -2.32 -36.47 27.14
C ALA A 204 -2.94 -35.84 28.42
N HIS A 205 -2.10 -35.46 29.39
CA HIS A 205 -2.50 -34.79 30.62
C HIS A 205 -2.77 -33.28 30.49
N ILE A 206 -2.47 -32.65 29.35
CA ILE A 206 -2.63 -31.19 29.12
C ILE A 206 -3.79 -30.88 28.14
N GLY A 207 -4.29 -31.86 27.39
CA GLY A 207 -5.20 -31.66 26.25
C GLY A 207 -6.67 -31.34 26.55
N GLN A 208 -7.11 -31.24 27.82
CA GLN A 208 -8.54 -31.09 28.16
C GLN A 208 -9.11 -29.67 27.97
N HIS A 209 -8.31 -28.72 27.50
CA HIS A 209 -8.72 -27.32 27.30
C HIS A 209 -8.37 -26.78 25.91
N GLN A 210 -8.73 -27.50 24.85
CA GLN A 210 -8.80 -26.90 23.52
C GLN A 210 -10.24 -26.42 23.24
N PRO A 211 -10.47 -25.13 23.01
CA PRO A 211 -11.81 -24.57 22.78
C PRO A 211 -12.34 -24.81 21.36
N ILE A 212 -11.53 -25.39 20.46
CA ILE A 212 -11.90 -25.63 19.07
C ILE A 212 -12.01 -27.14 18.86
N GLN A 213 -13.15 -27.60 18.31
CA GLN A 213 -13.32 -29.00 17.91
C GLN A 213 -12.24 -29.37 16.90
N ASP A 214 -11.72 -30.60 16.97
CA ASP A 214 -10.66 -31.12 16.08
C ASP A 214 -11.02 -30.95 14.58
N ASP A 215 -12.31 -30.80 14.29
CA ASP A 215 -12.98 -30.58 13.02
C ASP A 215 -12.77 -29.16 12.44
N GLU A 216 -12.57 -28.14 13.29
CA GLU A 216 -12.56 -26.71 12.90
C GLU A 216 -11.14 -26.11 12.80
N VAL A 217 -10.16 -26.74 13.44
CA VAL A 217 -8.72 -26.55 13.15
C VAL A 217 -8.21 -27.89 12.65
N TYR A 218 -8.38 -28.12 11.35
CA TYR A 218 -7.90 -29.33 10.70
C TYR A 218 -6.36 -29.40 10.74
N THR A 219 -5.81 -30.06 11.76
CA THR A 219 -4.36 -30.34 11.89
C THR A 219 -3.90 -31.53 11.03
N GLY A 220 -4.69 -31.89 10.02
CA GLY A 220 -4.41 -32.96 9.08
C GLY A 220 -4.98 -34.30 9.53
N TYR A 221 -6.16 -34.68 9.04
CA TYR A 221 -6.41 -36.10 8.84
C TYR A 221 -5.48 -36.63 7.74
N ASN A 222 -4.99 -37.84 7.99
CA ASN A 222 -4.27 -38.64 7.02
C ASN A 222 -5.23 -38.97 5.89
N GLU A 223 -4.89 -38.60 4.65
CA GLU A 223 -5.47 -39.30 3.51
C GLU A 223 -4.98 -40.75 3.62
N ASP A 224 -5.83 -41.65 4.09
CA ASP A 224 -5.60 -43.07 3.85
C ASP A 224 -5.74 -43.28 2.34
N GLN A 225 -4.61 -43.34 1.64
CA GLN A 225 -4.61 -43.96 0.31
C GLN A 225 -5.00 -45.42 0.53
N PRO A 226 -6.04 -45.93 -0.16
CA PRO A 226 -6.38 -47.34 -0.07
C PRO A 226 -5.28 -48.12 -0.81
N GLY A 227 -4.26 -48.60 -0.08
CA GLY A 227 -3.19 -49.38 -0.69
C GLY A 227 -2.04 -49.83 0.19
N ASP A 228 -1.60 -49.06 1.18
CA ASP A 228 -0.29 -49.32 1.82
C ASP A 228 -0.40 -49.95 3.21
N VAL A 229 -0.73 -51.25 3.20
CA VAL A 229 -0.42 -52.14 4.32
C VAL A 229 1.08 -52.45 4.22
N GLU A 230 1.85 -52.09 5.26
CA GLU A 230 3.31 -52.28 5.40
C GLU A 230 4.21 -51.16 4.83
N LYS A 231 4.24 -50.01 5.52
CA LYS A 231 5.47 -49.28 5.87
C LYS A 231 5.19 -48.15 6.86
N THR A 232 5.49 -48.40 8.13
CA THR A 232 5.62 -47.39 9.18
C THR A 232 6.84 -46.53 8.91
N GLU A 233 6.71 -45.41 8.17
CA GLU A 233 7.73 -44.35 8.15
C GLU A 233 7.13 -43.05 7.60
N TYR A 234 7.01 -42.04 8.48
CA TYR A 234 6.67 -40.63 8.20
C TYR A 234 5.29 -40.32 7.58
N LYS A 235 4.22 -40.36 8.39
CA LYS A 235 2.99 -39.60 8.12
C LYS A 235 3.31 -38.10 8.13
N SER A 236 3.44 -37.45 6.97
CA SER A 236 3.66 -36.01 6.91
C SER A 236 2.41 -35.28 7.42
N LYS A 237 2.49 -34.66 8.60
CA LYS A 237 1.40 -33.82 9.14
C LYS A 237 1.32 -32.54 8.30
N LYS A 238 0.21 -32.36 7.58
CA LYS A 238 -0.09 -31.13 6.81
C LYS A 238 -0.77 -30.10 7.73
N LEU A 239 -0.45 -28.82 7.56
CA LEU A 239 -1.21 -27.71 8.15
C LEU A 239 -2.12 -27.14 7.07
N VAL A 240 -3.44 -27.20 7.29
CA VAL A 240 -4.45 -26.57 6.42
C VAL A 240 -4.99 -25.34 7.16
N ILE A 241 -5.11 -24.22 6.45
CA ILE A 241 -5.60 -22.96 7.02
C ILE A 241 -6.77 -22.49 6.15
N ASP A 242 -7.97 -22.49 6.73
CA ASP A 242 -9.16 -21.96 6.07
C ASP A 242 -9.30 -20.48 6.35
N LEU A 243 -9.44 -19.69 5.28
CA LEU A 243 -9.53 -18.23 5.34
C LEU A 243 -10.81 -17.74 4.67
N ASP A 244 -11.45 -16.76 5.29
CA ASP A 244 -12.63 -16.10 4.71
C ASP A 244 -12.22 -14.86 3.91
N PRO A 245 -12.97 -14.51 2.85
CA PRO A 245 -12.71 -13.28 2.11
C PRO A 245 -12.98 -12.06 2.99
N VAL A 246 -12.03 -11.12 3.03
CA VAL A 246 -12.22 -9.82 3.68
C VAL A 246 -13.37 -9.08 3.01
N PRO A 247 -14.33 -8.51 3.77
CA PRO A 247 -15.42 -7.75 3.19
C PRO A 247 -14.91 -6.62 2.29
N LYS A 248 -15.61 -6.34 1.20
CA LYS A 248 -15.14 -5.36 0.20
C LYS A 248 -15.49 -3.93 0.63
N PHE A 249 -14.70 -3.38 1.56
CA PHE A 249 -14.96 -2.08 2.19
C PHE A 249 -14.73 -0.86 1.30
N LEU A 250 -14.06 -0.99 0.14
CA LEU A 250 -13.84 0.14 -0.76
C LEU A 250 -15.16 0.75 -1.25
N HIS A 251 -16.18 -0.09 -1.45
CA HIS A 251 -17.52 0.39 -1.77
C HIS A 251 -18.07 1.33 -0.69
N ARG A 252 -17.85 0.99 0.59
CA ARG A 252 -18.32 1.79 1.74
C ARG A 252 -17.53 3.04 2.00
N LEU A 253 -16.24 3.00 1.67
CA LEU A 253 -15.44 4.21 1.67
C LEU A 253 -16.07 5.25 0.75
N VAL A 254 -16.45 4.84 -0.47
CA VAL A 254 -17.14 5.70 -1.45
C VAL A 254 -18.58 6.01 -1.00
N ASP A 255 -19.32 5.00 -0.55
CA ASP A 255 -20.74 5.03 -0.18
C ASP A 255 -20.94 5.29 1.34
N GLY A 256 -20.34 6.37 1.85
CA GLY A 256 -20.77 6.96 3.13
C GLY A 256 -19.69 7.23 4.18
N TRP A 257 -18.50 6.63 4.10
CA TRP A 257 -17.44 6.96 5.06
C TRP A 257 -16.66 8.21 4.65
N ALA A 258 -16.26 8.31 3.39
CA ALA A 258 -15.44 9.41 2.91
C ALA A 258 -16.22 10.74 2.88
N PRO A 259 -15.51 11.87 2.90
CA PRO A 259 -16.10 13.19 2.72
C PRO A 259 -16.80 13.29 1.37
N GLU A 260 -17.93 13.98 1.34
CA GLU A 260 -18.65 14.18 0.09
C GLU A 260 -17.78 14.99 -0.89
N GLY A 261 -17.68 14.50 -2.13
CA GLY A 261 -16.88 15.15 -3.17
C GLY A 261 -15.38 14.88 -3.12
N SER A 262 -14.89 14.21 -2.07
CA SER A 262 -13.49 13.77 -1.99
C SER A 262 -13.09 12.95 -3.21
N MET A 263 -11.79 12.94 -3.50
CA MET A 263 -11.20 12.07 -4.51
C MET A 263 -10.73 10.78 -3.86
N ILE A 264 -10.97 9.64 -4.50
CA ILE A 264 -10.59 8.31 -3.99
C ILE A 264 -9.82 7.61 -5.11
N VAL A 265 -8.56 7.33 -4.81
CA VAL A 265 -7.58 6.69 -5.69
C VAL A 265 -7.20 5.35 -5.07
N SER A 266 -7.44 4.27 -5.82
CA SER A 266 -7.05 2.92 -5.40
C SER A 266 -5.93 2.38 -6.28
N PHE A 267 -5.24 1.34 -5.79
CA PHE A 267 -4.17 0.68 -6.52
C PHE A 267 -4.58 -0.73 -6.95
N LYS A 268 -4.12 -1.13 -8.13
CA LYS A 268 -4.23 -2.51 -8.61
C LYS A 268 -2.85 -3.03 -9.01
N LEU A 269 -2.35 -3.97 -8.23
CA LEU A 269 -1.13 -4.72 -8.52
C LEU A 269 -1.53 -6.02 -9.21
N GLU A 270 -0.97 -6.28 -10.40
CA GLU A 270 -1.07 -7.56 -11.08
C GLU A 270 0.32 -8.08 -11.46
N THR A 271 0.42 -9.37 -11.76
CA THR A 271 1.63 -9.98 -12.33
C THR A 271 1.46 -10.37 -13.79
N ASP A 272 0.21 -10.46 -14.25
CA ASP A 272 -0.14 -10.76 -15.63
C ASP A 272 -0.53 -9.47 -16.38
N PRO A 273 0.20 -9.10 -17.45
CA PRO A 273 -0.10 -7.91 -18.25
C PRO A 273 -1.49 -7.94 -18.90
N THR A 274 -2.04 -9.12 -19.20
CA THR A 274 -3.35 -9.27 -19.85
C THR A 274 -4.51 -8.91 -18.91
N LEU A 275 -4.29 -9.01 -17.59
CA LEU A 275 -5.34 -8.81 -16.59
C LEU A 275 -5.36 -7.40 -16.02
N LEU A 276 -4.26 -6.63 -16.11
CA LEU A 276 -4.11 -5.38 -15.37
C LEU A 276 -5.22 -4.38 -15.64
N VAL A 277 -5.41 -4.02 -16.90
CA VAL A 277 -6.40 -3.02 -17.32
C VAL A 277 -7.81 -3.54 -17.07
N TYR A 278 -8.10 -4.79 -17.42
CA TYR A 278 -9.39 -5.42 -17.18
C TYR A 278 -9.79 -5.38 -15.69
N LYS A 279 -8.88 -5.79 -14.80
CA LYS A 279 -9.10 -5.77 -13.34
C LYS A 279 -9.23 -4.35 -12.80
N ALA A 280 -8.50 -3.38 -13.35
CA ALA A 280 -8.62 -1.97 -12.99
C ALA A 280 -9.98 -1.39 -13.41
N ARG A 281 -10.40 -1.56 -14.67
CA ARG A 281 -11.73 -1.17 -15.16
C ARG A 281 -12.86 -1.83 -14.33
N THR A 282 -12.75 -3.13 -14.06
CA THR A 282 -13.71 -3.87 -13.22
C THR A 282 -13.79 -3.30 -11.80
N SER A 283 -12.65 -2.93 -11.22
CA SER A 283 -12.59 -2.31 -9.88
C SER A 283 -13.31 -0.96 -9.86
N LEU A 284 -13.09 -0.10 -10.87
CA LEU A 284 -13.79 1.19 -10.98
C LEU A 284 -15.30 1.01 -11.05
N GLN A 285 -15.77 0.12 -11.92
CA GLN A 285 -17.21 -0.15 -12.07
C GLN A 285 -17.83 -0.69 -10.79
N ARG A 286 -17.12 -1.59 -10.09
CA ARG A 286 -17.63 -2.23 -8.87
C ARG A 286 -17.71 -1.27 -7.68
N TYR A 287 -16.75 -0.36 -7.54
CA TYR A 287 -16.62 0.46 -6.33
C TYR A 287 -16.92 1.93 -6.56
N ALA A 288 -17.15 2.37 -7.80
CA ALA A 288 -17.49 3.75 -8.18
C ALA A 288 -16.51 4.82 -7.63
N HIS A 289 -15.22 4.45 -7.49
CA HIS A 289 -14.19 5.41 -7.12
C HIS A 289 -13.62 6.10 -8.37
N HIS A 290 -12.82 7.13 -8.15
CA HIS A 290 -12.52 8.13 -9.18
C HIS A 290 -11.36 7.76 -10.09
N LEU A 291 -10.44 6.93 -9.60
CA LEU A 291 -9.24 6.54 -10.33
C LEU A 291 -8.67 5.24 -9.76
N VAL A 292 -8.30 4.30 -10.65
CA VAL A 292 -7.43 3.17 -10.31
C VAL A 292 -6.06 3.45 -10.91
N ILE A 293 -5.01 3.32 -10.10
CA ILE A 293 -3.64 3.26 -10.58
C ILE A 293 -3.23 1.79 -10.67
N GLY A 294 -3.14 1.29 -11.89
CA GLY A 294 -2.68 -0.05 -12.20
C GLY A 294 -1.16 -0.11 -12.33
N ASN A 295 -0.53 -1.16 -11.81
CA ASN A 295 0.88 -1.42 -12.03
C ASN A 295 1.21 -2.92 -12.05
N LEU A 296 2.12 -3.34 -12.93
CA LEU A 296 2.67 -4.70 -12.88
C LEU A 296 3.78 -4.80 -11.85
N LEU A 297 3.87 -5.92 -11.15
CA LEU A 297 4.92 -6.14 -10.13
C LEU A 297 6.34 -5.91 -10.70
N SER A 298 6.57 -6.35 -11.94
CA SER A 298 7.84 -6.26 -12.66
C SER A 298 8.19 -4.85 -13.15
N THR A 299 7.20 -4.00 -13.45
CA THR A 299 7.42 -2.66 -14.03
C THR A 299 7.01 -1.50 -13.14
N ARG A 300 6.47 -1.76 -11.93
CA ARG A 300 5.91 -0.76 -11.00
C ARG A 300 6.82 0.42 -10.66
N LYS A 301 8.13 0.31 -10.86
CA LYS A 301 9.10 1.40 -10.63
C LYS A 301 9.16 2.41 -11.78
N TRP A 302 8.73 2.02 -12.98
CA TRP A 302 8.91 2.80 -14.20
C TRP A 302 7.63 3.05 -14.97
N GLU A 303 6.56 2.30 -14.70
CA GLU A 303 5.30 2.41 -15.43
C GLU A 303 4.11 2.20 -14.50
N VAL A 304 3.08 3.02 -14.71
CA VAL A 304 1.73 2.83 -14.17
C VAL A 304 0.69 3.23 -15.22
N VAL A 305 -0.52 2.69 -15.10
CA VAL A 305 -1.69 3.13 -15.88
C VAL A 305 -2.70 3.79 -14.97
N PHE A 306 -3.16 4.98 -15.36
CA PHE A 306 -4.31 5.64 -14.75
C PHE A 306 -5.54 5.17 -15.48
N VAL A 307 -6.49 4.57 -14.76
CA VAL A 307 -7.78 4.16 -15.31
C VAL A 307 -8.89 5.02 -14.70
N THR A 308 -9.64 5.72 -15.55
CA THR A 308 -10.69 6.68 -15.17
C THR A 308 -12.05 6.32 -15.76
N PRO A 309 -13.17 6.73 -15.12
CA PRO A 309 -14.50 6.55 -15.69
C PRO A 309 -14.77 7.45 -16.90
N GLU A 310 -14.01 8.55 -17.06
CA GLU A 310 -14.10 9.48 -18.18
C GLU A 310 -12.99 9.21 -19.21
N GLU A 311 -13.27 9.53 -20.48
CA GLU A 311 -12.31 9.49 -21.60
C GLU A 311 -11.01 10.27 -21.27
N PRO A 312 -9.81 9.76 -21.63
CA PRO A 312 -9.53 8.63 -22.51
C PRO A 312 -9.68 7.24 -21.87
N HIS A 313 -10.28 7.14 -20.68
CA HIS A 313 -10.39 5.95 -19.81
C HIS A 313 -9.06 5.42 -19.29
N GLU A 314 -7.99 5.59 -20.04
CA GLU A 314 -6.66 5.08 -19.76
C GLU A 314 -5.59 6.09 -20.11
N ARG A 315 -4.61 6.20 -19.23
CA ARG A 315 -3.43 7.01 -19.47
C ARG A 315 -2.21 6.38 -18.84
N TRP A 316 -1.27 5.97 -19.68
CA TRP A 316 -0.01 5.40 -19.24
C TRP A 316 0.97 6.50 -18.83
N ILE A 317 1.62 6.32 -17.68
CA ILE A 317 2.68 7.20 -17.17
C ILE A 317 3.96 6.38 -17.06
N ARG A 318 5.01 6.85 -17.73
CA ARG A 318 6.30 6.15 -17.83
C ARG A 318 7.47 7.04 -17.47
N VAL A 319 8.43 6.48 -16.74
CA VAL A 319 9.74 7.10 -16.55
C VAL A 319 10.53 7.00 -17.88
N PRO A 320 11.05 8.13 -18.41
CA PRO A 320 11.86 8.13 -19.63
C PRO A 320 13.06 7.19 -19.52
N LYS A 321 13.40 6.45 -20.59
CA LYS A 321 14.50 5.46 -20.61
C LYS A 321 15.80 6.02 -20.01
N SER A 322 16.16 7.26 -20.36
CA SER A 322 17.37 7.95 -19.87
C SER A 322 17.39 8.26 -18.37
N LYS A 323 16.24 8.23 -17.69
CA LYS A 323 16.09 8.61 -16.28
C LYS A 323 15.70 7.43 -15.38
N ARG A 324 15.71 6.20 -15.89
CA ARG A 324 15.31 5.02 -15.11
C ARG A 324 16.39 4.61 -14.12
N SER A 325 15.98 4.37 -12.88
CA SER A 325 16.86 3.78 -11.87
C SER A 325 17.10 2.30 -12.19
N LYS A 326 18.34 1.81 -11.99
CA LYS A 326 18.65 0.38 -12.02
C LYS A 326 17.81 -0.35 -10.96
N SER A 327 17.25 -1.52 -11.30
CA SER A 327 16.47 -2.34 -10.38
C SER A 327 16.89 -3.81 -10.48
N ILE A 328 17.10 -4.45 -9.33
CA ILE A 328 17.43 -5.88 -9.24
C ILE A 328 16.19 -6.76 -9.49
N SER A 329 15.00 -6.26 -9.12
CA SER A 329 13.74 -7.03 -9.15
C SER A 329 12.77 -6.63 -10.25
N GLY A 330 13.13 -5.67 -11.11
CA GLY A 330 12.23 -5.17 -12.15
C GLY A 330 12.69 -5.60 -13.55
N SER A 331 11.76 -5.68 -14.50
CA SER A 331 12.03 -6.10 -15.87
C SER A 331 11.71 -4.96 -16.86
N GLU A 332 12.74 -4.20 -17.26
CA GLU A 332 12.54 -3.06 -18.18
C GLU A 332 11.99 -3.47 -19.56
N ASN A 333 12.30 -4.69 -20.01
CA ASN A 333 11.82 -5.24 -21.27
C ASN A 333 10.29 -5.47 -21.30
N GLN A 334 9.63 -5.43 -20.13
CA GLN A 334 8.17 -5.59 -20.02
C GLN A 334 7.41 -4.26 -20.01
N ILE A 335 8.12 -3.12 -20.02
CA ILE A 335 7.48 -1.79 -20.04
C ILE A 335 6.76 -1.61 -21.38
N GLY A 336 5.49 -1.18 -21.35
CA GLY A 336 4.65 -1.03 -22.53
C GLY A 336 3.96 -2.32 -23.00
N LEU A 337 4.29 -3.48 -22.42
CA LEU A 337 3.73 -4.76 -22.85
C LEU A 337 2.20 -4.84 -22.63
N ALA A 338 1.72 -4.36 -21.48
CA ALA A 338 0.29 -4.38 -21.17
C ALA A 338 -0.52 -3.44 -22.07
N GLU A 339 0.02 -2.25 -22.42
CA GLU A 339 -0.62 -1.35 -23.38
C GLU A 339 -0.67 -1.97 -24.78
N LYS A 340 0.44 -2.59 -25.23
CA LYS A 340 0.51 -3.26 -26.53
C LYS A 340 -0.50 -4.41 -26.62
N ILE A 341 -0.53 -5.28 -25.60
CA ILE A 341 -1.48 -6.40 -25.55
C ILE A 341 -2.93 -5.92 -25.61
N LEU A 342 -3.26 -4.86 -24.87
CA LEU A 342 -4.61 -4.30 -24.89
C LEU A 342 -4.97 -3.75 -26.28
N HIS A 343 -4.07 -2.99 -26.88
CA HIS A 343 -4.26 -2.45 -28.23
C HIS A 343 -4.46 -3.58 -29.27
N ASP A 344 -3.64 -4.62 -29.21
CA ASP A 344 -3.74 -5.78 -30.11
C ASP A 344 -5.07 -6.55 -29.90
N GLN A 345 -5.61 -6.57 -28.68
CA GLN A 345 -6.92 -7.18 -28.36
C GLN A 345 -8.10 -6.33 -28.81
N GLU A 346 -8.02 -5.00 -28.68
CA GLU A 346 -9.08 -4.07 -29.07
C GLU A 346 -9.10 -3.80 -30.60
N HIS A 347 -7.96 -3.95 -31.28
CA HIS A 347 -7.79 -3.69 -32.72
C HIS A 347 -7.03 -4.81 -33.47
N PRO A 348 -7.61 -6.01 -33.61
CA PRO A 348 -6.92 -7.16 -34.22
C PRO A 348 -6.61 -7.02 -35.72
N ASP A 349 -7.26 -6.09 -36.43
CA ASP A 349 -7.16 -5.91 -37.89
C ASP A 349 -6.31 -4.70 -38.32
N GLN A 350 -5.67 -3.97 -37.39
CA GLN A 350 -4.79 -2.84 -37.72
C GLN A 350 -3.31 -3.27 -37.71
N PRO A 351 -2.59 -3.18 -38.85
CA PRO A 351 -1.15 -3.48 -38.88
C PRO A 351 -0.37 -2.47 -38.04
N GLU A 352 0.74 -2.93 -37.44
CA GLU A 352 1.62 -2.16 -36.57
C GLU A 352 1.89 -0.73 -37.07
N GLU A 353 1.29 0.28 -36.43
CA GLU A 353 1.92 1.60 -36.39
C GLU A 353 3.14 1.48 -35.48
N GLN A 354 4.32 1.38 -36.08
CA GLN A 354 5.58 1.59 -35.38
C GLN A 354 5.52 2.96 -34.72
N GLN A 355 5.14 3.02 -33.44
CA GLN A 355 5.49 4.16 -32.60
C GLN A 355 6.99 4.30 -32.73
N LYS A 356 7.42 5.40 -33.38
CA LYS A 356 8.83 5.76 -33.53
C LYS A 356 9.46 5.71 -32.15
N GLU A 357 10.18 4.63 -31.86
CA GLU A 357 11.15 4.65 -30.79
C GLU A 357 12.11 5.79 -31.14
N GLU A 358 12.07 6.86 -30.35
CA GLU A 358 13.16 7.83 -30.31
C GLU A 358 14.44 7.05 -29.99
N LYS A 359 15.20 6.70 -31.03
CA LYS A 359 16.60 6.27 -30.93
C LYS A 359 17.39 7.48 -30.44
N GLY A 360 17.32 7.77 -29.15
CA GLY A 360 18.26 8.64 -28.48
C GLY A 360 19.61 7.92 -28.43
N GLU A 361 20.58 8.45 -29.16
CA GLU A 361 21.97 7.98 -29.14
C GLU A 361 22.48 7.90 -27.68
N SER A 362 23.03 6.74 -27.32
CA SER A 362 23.73 6.53 -26.07
C SER A 362 25.06 7.30 -26.09
N ARG A 363 25.03 8.58 -25.71
CA ARG A 363 26.24 9.26 -25.23
C ARG A 363 26.47 8.85 -23.79
N GLY A 364 27.50 8.04 -23.58
CA GLY A 364 28.02 7.71 -22.27
C GLY A 364 28.62 8.96 -21.64
N GLU A 365 27.89 9.57 -20.72
CA GLU A 365 28.45 10.47 -19.72
C GLU A 365 28.36 9.76 -18.37
N ASN A 366 29.54 9.44 -17.84
CA ASN A 366 29.73 9.02 -16.46
C ASN A 366 29.41 10.23 -15.58
N GLU A 367 28.15 10.38 -15.18
CA GLU A 367 27.79 11.20 -14.02
C GLU A 367 27.56 10.29 -12.81
N GLU A 368 28.61 10.11 -12.03
CA GLU A 368 28.51 9.66 -10.64
C GLU A 368 27.74 10.72 -9.84
N GLY A 369 26.44 10.48 -9.59
CA GLY A 369 25.68 11.29 -8.61
C GLY A 369 24.18 11.51 -8.81
N GLY A 370 23.53 10.98 -9.84
CA GLY A 370 22.10 11.20 -10.09
C GLY A 370 21.23 9.95 -9.88
N GLY A 371 20.51 9.85 -8.76
CA GLY A 371 19.48 8.81 -8.57
C GLY A 371 18.39 8.92 -9.65
N GLY A 372 18.05 7.82 -10.31
CA GLY A 372 17.00 7.79 -11.34
C GLY A 372 15.66 8.33 -10.83
N VAL A 373 14.85 8.87 -11.74
CA VAL A 373 13.56 9.48 -11.43
C VAL A 373 12.61 8.42 -10.87
N GLU A 374 12.07 8.70 -9.69
CA GLU A 374 10.99 7.91 -9.10
C GLU A 374 9.67 8.23 -9.79
N ILE A 375 8.92 7.19 -10.18
CA ILE A 375 7.65 7.32 -10.90
C ILE A 375 6.62 8.16 -10.12
N GLU A 376 6.69 8.20 -8.79
CA GLU A 376 5.84 9.02 -7.92
C GLU A 376 5.94 10.51 -8.23
N SER A 377 7.12 10.99 -8.66
CA SER A 377 7.31 12.37 -9.11
C SER A 377 6.56 12.71 -10.41
N LEU A 378 6.08 11.69 -11.13
CA LEU A 378 5.20 11.84 -12.30
C LEU A 378 3.74 11.58 -11.94
N ILE A 379 3.47 10.62 -11.05
CA ILE A 379 2.11 10.27 -10.59
C ILE A 379 1.46 11.45 -9.85
N ILE A 380 2.16 12.02 -8.86
CA ILE A 380 1.54 12.98 -7.95
C ILE A 380 1.15 14.29 -8.66
N PRO A 381 1.99 14.91 -9.51
CA PRO A 381 1.56 16.11 -10.25
C PRO A 381 0.31 15.88 -11.12
N GLU A 382 0.17 14.71 -11.75
CA GLU A 382 -1.02 14.37 -12.53
C GLU A 382 -2.25 14.17 -11.65
N LEU A 383 -2.10 13.52 -10.49
CA LEU A 383 -3.17 13.43 -9.49
C LEU A 383 -3.60 14.80 -8.97
N VAL A 384 -2.66 15.70 -8.71
CA VAL A 384 -2.95 17.05 -8.23
C VAL A 384 -3.75 17.84 -9.27
N LYS A 385 -3.45 17.67 -10.56
CA LYS A 385 -4.25 18.26 -11.65
C LYS A 385 -5.68 17.71 -11.66
N LEU A 386 -5.84 16.39 -11.59
CA LEU A 386 -7.16 15.74 -11.55
C LEU A 386 -7.99 16.19 -10.34
N HIS A 387 -7.38 16.21 -9.16
CA HIS A 387 -8.05 16.65 -7.94
C HIS A 387 -8.45 18.13 -8.03
N SER A 388 -7.59 18.99 -8.59
CA SER A 388 -7.90 20.41 -8.78
C SER A 388 -9.10 20.62 -9.71
N LYS A 389 -9.18 19.88 -10.82
CA LYS A 389 -10.33 19.93 -11.74
C LYS A 389 -11.62 19.52 -11.02
N ARG A 390 -11.56 18.49 -10.19
CA ARG A 390 -12.71 17.99 -9.41
C ARG A 390 -13.19 18.99 -8.36
N ILE A 391 -12.25 19.64 -7.66
CA ILE A 391 -12.60 20.70 -6.70
C ILE A 391 -13.28 21.85 -7.45
N ALA A 392 -12.74 22.25 -8.61
CA ALA A 392 -13.30 23.35 -9.41
C ALA A 392 -14.70 23.04 -9.94
N SER A 393 -14.95 21.84 -10.46
CA SER A 393 -16.26 21.47 -11.02
C SER A 393 -17.39 21.50 -9.98
N ARG A 394 -17.07 21.21 -8.71
CA ARG A 394 -18.02 21.29 -7.60
C ARG A 394 -18.27 22.70 -7.08
N SER A 395 -17.33 23.64 -7.20
CA SER A 395 -17.58 25.04 -6.82
C SER A 395 -18.57 25.75 -7.75
N THR A 396 -18.82 25.19 -8.95
CA THR A 396 -19.76 25.70 -9.96
C THR A 396 -21.17 25.10 -9.87
N THR A 397 -21.40 24.11 -9.01
CA THR A 397 -22.71 23.47 -8.80
C THR A 397 -23.23 23.82 -7.41
#